data_AF-A0A7V3MWI5-F1
#
_entry.id   AF-A0A7V3MWI5-F1
#
_cell.length_a   1.000
_cell.length_b   1.000
_cell.length_c   1.000
_cell.angle_alpha   90.00
_cell.angle_beta   90.00
_cell.angle_gamma   90.00
#
_symmetry.space_group_name_H-M   'P 1'
#
loop_
_entity.id
_entity.type
_entity.pdbx_description
1 polymer ?
#
loop_
_entity_poly.entity_id
_entity_poly.type
_entity_poly.pdbx_seq_one_letter_code
_entity_poly.pdbx_strand_id
1 'polypeptide(L)'
;MTAKLHKIIAYVKQQDQLNLIIGVNALLFLLAQILLAFNWFSLRYVALPNTWHDLASQPWSLLTYGFFHQDLLALLFNMFLLFYCGSILIDFKSEKRLVQIYLSGVLLGGLFFILSYQYLPEIYVIKSP
;
A
#
# COMPACT_ATOMS: atom_id res chain seq x y z
N MET A 1 31.38 -23.55 -1.22
CA MET A 1 30.62 -23.16 -2.43
C MET A 1 29.12 -22.98 -2.17
N THR A 2 28.53 -23.71 -1.22
CA THR A 2 27.08 -23.71 -0.93
C THR A 2 26.53 -22.39 -0.35
N ALA A 3 27.23 -21.71 0.56
CA ALA A 3 26.70 -20.51 1.24
C ALA A 3 26.51 -19.27 0.35
N LYS A 4 27.34 -19.11 -0.71
CA LYS A 4 27.23 -17.99 -1.65
C LYS A 4 26.00 -18.12 -2.55
N LEU A 5 25.71 -19.35 -3.00
CA LEU A 5 24.56 -19.66 -3.85
C LEU A 5 23.23 -19.40 -3.11
N HIS A 6 23.12 -19.84 -1.85
CA HIS A 6 21.92 -19.59 -1.03
C HIS A 6 21.62 -18.09 -0.88
N LYS A 7 22.65 -17.26 -0.67
CA LYS A 7 22.49 -15.80 -0.58
C LYS A 7 21.98 -15.16 -1.87
N ILE A 8 22.39 -15.67 -3.03
CA ILE A 8 21.95 -15.14 -4.33
C ILE A 8 20.49 -15.51 -4.59
N ILE A 9 20.09 -16.77 -4.35
CA ILE A 9 18.71 -17.23 -4.56
C ILE A 9 17.74 -16.45 -3.66
N ALA A 10 18.12 -16.25 -2.41
CA ALA A 10 17.40 -15.43 -1.44
C ALA A 10 17.18 -13.98 -1.88
N TYR A 11 18.22 -13.36 -2.47
CA TYR A 11 18.15 -12.00 -2.97
C TYR A 11 17.21 -11.89 -4.17
N VAL A 12 17.35 -12.80 -5.15
CA VAL A 12 16.49 -12.86 -6.35
C VAL A 12 15.02 -13.03 -5.94
N LYS A 13 14.73 -13.98 -5.04
CA LYS A 13 13.36 -14.22 -4.56
C LYS A 13 12.72 -12.98 -3.91
N GLN A 14 13.48 -12.16 -3.20
CA GLN A 14 12.94 -10.93 -2.60
C GLN A 14 12.70 -9.83 -3.62
N GLN A 15 13.59 -9.69 -4.60
CA GLN A 15 13.38 -8.79 -5.73
C GLN A 15 12.11 -9.19 -6.50
N ASP A 16 11.86 -10.49 -6.68
CA ASP A 16 10.62 -10.99 -7.26
C ASP A 16 9.39 -10.58 -6.43
N GLN A 17 9.47 -10.63 -5.10
CA GLN A 17 8.38 -10.17 -4.21
C GLN A 17 8.13 -8.66 -4.31
N LEU A 18 9.19 -7.85 -4.36
CA LEU A 18 9.07 -6.40 -4.52
C LEU A 18 8.41 -6.06 -5.86
N ASN A 19 8.91 -6.66 -6.95
CA ASN A 19 8.36 -6.50 -8.29
C ASN A 19 6.91 -6.98 -8.36
N LEU A 20 6.57 -8.05 -7.64
CA LEU A 20 5.20 -8.54 -7.55
C LEU A 20 4.27 -7.52 -6.88
N ILE A 21 4.66 -6.91 -5.75
CA ILE A 21 3.84 -5.88 -5.08
C ILE A 21 3.64 -4.69 -6.00
N ILE A 22 4.69 -4.24 -6.67
CA ILE A 22 4.63 -3.13 -7.64
C ILE A 22 3.68 -3.47 -8.79
N GLY A 23 3.84 -4.67 -9.37
CA GLY A 23 3.00 -5.16 -10.46
C GLY A 23 1.52 -5.27 -10.07
N VAL A 24 1.22 -5.75 -8.87
CA VAL A 24 -0.14 -5.82 -8.33
C VAL A 24 -0.75 -4.42 -8.17
N ASN A 25 0.00 -3.47 -7.61
CA ASN A 25 -0.48 -2.09 -7.47
C ASN A 25 -0.75 -1.43 -8.82
N ALA A 26 0.14 -1.61 -9.81
CA ALA A 26 -0.06 -1.11 -11.15
C ALA A 26 -1.28 -1.75 -11.84
N LEU A 27 -1.44 -3.07 -11.70
CA LEU A 27 -2.59 -3.79 -12.26
C LEU A 27 -3.92 -3.33 -11.62
N LEU A 28 -3.95 -3.20 -10.29
CA LEU A 28 -5.14 -2.74 -9.57
C LEU A 28 -5.50 -1.31 -9.96
N PHE A 29 -4.51 -0.44 -10.15
CA PHE A 29 -4.75 0.90 -10.67
C PHE A 29 -5.38 0.87 -12.06
N LEU A 30 -4.80 0.13 -13.01
CA LEU A 30 -5.35 0.02 -14.36
C LEU A 30 -6.78 -0.53 -14.36
N LEU A 31 -7.02 -1.60 -13.59
CA LEU A 31 -8.34 -2.19 -13.44
C LEU A 31 -9.34 -1.19 -12.83
N ALA A 32 -8.95 -0.49 -11.77
CA ALA A 32 -9.80 0.52 -11.14
C ALA A 32 -10.17 1.65 -12.11
N GLN A 33 -9.20 2.17 -12.88
CA GLN A 33 -9.45 3.21 -13.87
C GLN A 33 -10.42 2.76 -14.97
N ILE A 34 -10.29 1.51 -15.44
CA ILE A 34 -11.23 0.92 -16.41
C ILE A 34 -12.63 0.84 -15.80
N LEU A 35 -12.77 0.26 -14.60
CA LEU A 35 -14.07 0.08 -13.96
C LEU A 35 -14.76 1.42 -13.63
N LEU A 36 -13.97 2.43 -13.23
CA LEU A 36 -14.45 3.80 -13.00
C LEU A 36 -14.95 4.44 -14.30
N ALA A 37 -14.25 4.24 -15.42
CA ALA A 37 -14.66 4.77 -16.72
C ALA A 37 -16.02 4.24 -17.19
N PHE A 38 -16.38 3.01 -16.79
CA PHE A 38 -17.69 2.41 -17.06
C PHE A 38 -18.73 2.61 -15.93
N ASN A 39 -18.38 3.36 -14.87
CA ASN A 39 -19.20 3.53 -13.67
C ASN A 39 -19.63 2.19 -13.02
N TRP A 40 -18.81 1.15 -13.16
CA TRP A 40 -19.03 -0.19 -12.59
C TRP A 40 -18.42 -0.36 -11.20
N PHE A 41 -17.71 0.66 -10.72
CA PHE A 41 -16.99 0.62 -9.45
C PHE A 41 -16.98 1.99 -8.80
N SER A 42 -16.95 2.00 -7.46
CA SER A 42 -16.77 3.22 -6.68
C SER A 42 -15.60 3.05 -5.74
N LEU A 43 -14.69 4.03 -5.73
CA LEU A 43 -13.55 4.07 -4.81
C LEU A 43 -13.97 4.04 -3.34
N ARG A 44 -15.22 4.44 -3.01
CA ARG A 44 -15.74 4.39 -1.64
C ARG A 44 -15.65 3.00 -1.02
N TYR A 45 -15.79 1.93 -1.80
CA TYR A 45 -15.74 0.56 -1.29
C TYR A 45 -14.33 0.10 -0.89
N VAL A 46 -13.29 0.79 -1.36
CA VAL A 46 -11.88 0.43 -1.11
C VAL A 46 -11.10 1.51 -0.38
N ALA A 47 -11.66 2.72 -0.30
CA ALA A 47 -11.11 3.84 0.45
C ALA A 47 -11.29 3.62 1.97
N LEU A 48 -10.29 4.04 2.74
CA LEU A 48 -10.34 4.01 4.18
C LEU A 48 -11.33 5.06 4.69
N PRO A 49 -12.34 4.71 5.49
CA PRO A 49 -13.24 5.68 6.08
C PRO A 49 -12.54 6.40 7.22
N ASN A 50 -13.08 7.55 7.59
CA ASN A 50 -12.51 8.43 8.61
C ASN A 50 -13.05 8.17 10.03
N THR A 51 -14.08 7.32 10.19
CA THR A 51 -14.65 6.95 11.49
C THR A 51 -14.50 5.47 11.80
N TRP A 52 -14.41 5.13 13.08
CA TRP A 52 -14.40 3.74 13.56
C TRP A 52 -15.69 2.98 13.23
N HIS A 53 -16.83 3.67 13.28
CA HIS A 53 -18.14 3.09 12.96
C HIS A 53 -18.21 2.64 11.50
N ASP A 54 -17.77 3.49 10.58
CA ASP A 54 -17.78 3.17 9.15
C ASP A 54 -16.71 2.13 8.83
N LEU A 55 -15.54 2.17 9.49
CA LEU A 55 -14.53 1.12 9.36
C LEU A 55 -15.07 -0.25 9.75
N ALA A 56 -15.88 -0.34 10.81
CA ALA A 56 -16.48 -1.62 11.23
C ALA A 56 -17.40 -2.21 10.15
N SER A 57 -17.99 -1.37 9.30
CA SER A 57 -18.83 -1.80 8.17
C SER A 57 -18.02 -2.20 6.93
N GLN A 58 -16.76 -1.77 6.83
CA GLN A 58 -15.84 -2.10 5.72
C GLN A 58 -14.41 -2.37 6.23
N PRO A 59 -14.19 -3.43 7.02
CA PRO A 59 -12.89 -3.69 7.66
C PRO A 59 -11.76 -3.95 6.66
N TRP A 60 -12.09 -4.45 5.46
CA TRP A 60 -11.11 -4.65 4.38
C TRP A 60 -10.46 -3.33 3.92
N SER A 61 -11.12 -2.19 4.13
CA SER A 61 -10.60 -0.87 3.79
C SER A 61 -9.29 -0.52 4.50
N LEU A 62 -8.98 -1.16 5.63
CA LEU A 62 -7.71 -1.02 6.34
C LEU A 62 -6.52 -1.58 5.56
N LEU A 63 -6.78 -2.45 4.58
CA LEU A 63 -5.78 -2.98 3.66
C LEU A 63 -5.94 -2.39 2.26
N THR A 64 -7.16 -2.36 1.71
CA THR A 64 -7.37 -2.02 0.29
C THR A 64 -6.96 -0.58 -0.03
N TYR A 65 -7.08 0.35 0.91
CA TYR A 65 -6.70 1.74 0.67
C TYR A 65 -5.21 1.90 0.29
N GLY A 66 -4.35 0.99 0.76
CA GLY A 66 -2.91 1.00 0.43
C GLY A 66 -2.59 0.55 -0.99
N PHE A 67 -3.55 -0.06 -1.70
CA PHE A 67 -3.37 -0.58 -3.05
C PHE A 67 -4.14 0.20 -4.13
N PHE A 68 -5.23 0.87 -3.75
CA PHE A 68 -6.03 1.68 -4.67
C PHE A 68 -5.57 3.14 -4.66
N HIS A 69 -5.07 3.60 -5.80
CA HIS A 69 -4.55 4.95 -5.99
C HIS A 69 -5.53 5.80 -6.80
N GLN A 70 -5.73 7.06 -6.40
CA GLN A 70 -6.69 7.96 -7.07
C GLN A 70 -6.14 8.56 -8.36
N ASP A 71 -4.82 8.74 -8.43
CA ASP A 71 -4.16 9.38 -9.56
C ASP A 71 -2.83 8.70 -9.89
N LEU A 72 -2.36 8.95 -11.13
CA LEU A 72 -1.16 8.34 -11.66
C LEU A 72 0.12 8.81 -10.95
N LEU A 73 0.17 10.07 -10.51
CA LEU A 73 1.35 10.62 -9.85
C LEU A 73 1.52 10.00 -8.46
N ALA A 74 0.44 9.87 -7.69
CA ALA A 74 0.45 9.19 -6.40
C ALA A 74 0.91 7.74 -6.53
N LEU A 75 0.41 7.01 -7.54
CA LEU A 75 0.91 5.66 -7.84
C LEU A 75 2.40 5.68 -8.16
N LEU A 76 2.85 6.55 -9.06
CA LEU A 76 4.24 6.61 -9.51
C LEU A 76 5.18 6.89 -8.34
N PHE A 77 4.87 7.88 -7.51
CA PHE A 77 5.69 8.21 -6.34
C PHE A 77 5.69 7.09 -5.30
N ASN A 78 4.55 6.45 -5.04
CA ASN A 78 4.47 5.32 -4.12
C ASN A 78 5.31 4.13 -4.62
N MET A 79 5.23 3.81 -5.91
CA MET A 79 6.00 2.71 -6.49
C MET A 79 7.49 3.03 -6.56
N PHE A 80 7.86 4.28 -6.84
CA PHE A 80 9.25 4.72 -6.79
C PHE A 80 9.81 4.59 -5.37
N LEU A 81 9.10 5.09 -4.36
CA LEU A 81 9.53 5.01 -2.96
C LEU A 81 9.59 3.55 -2.49
N LEU A 82 8.59 2.74 -2.84
CA LEU A 82 8.56 1.31 -2.53
C LEU A 82 9.74 0.57 -3.18
N PHE A 83 10.05 0.85 -4.44
CA PHE A 83 11.19 0.26 -5.12
C PHE A 83 12.51 0.66 -4.46
N TYR A 84 12.68 1.95 -4.16
CA TYR A 84 13.89 2.47 -3.55
C TYR A 84 14.11 1.94 -2.12
N CYS A 85 13.14 2.14 -1.23
CA CYS A 85 13.22 1.66 0.15
C CYS A 85 13.21 0.13 0.22
N GLY A 86 12.42 -0.53 -0.64
CA GLY A 86 12.36 -1.98 -0.74
C GLY A 86 13.71 -2.57 -1.14
N SER A 87 14.37 -2.03 -2.15
CA SER A 87 15.70 -2.48 -2.58
C SER A 87 16.73 -2.37 -1.45
N ILE A 88 16.72 -1.27 -0.71
CA ILE A 88 17.58 -1.09 0.48
C ILE A 88 17.29 -2.18 1.53
N LEU A 89 16.01 -2.44 1.83
CA LEU A 89 15.62 -3.46 2.82
C LEU A 89 16.05 -4.89 2.43
N ILE A 90 16.05 -5.20 1.13
CA ILE A 90 16.51 -6.49 0.59
C ILE A 90 18.01 -6.66 0.83
N ASP A 91 18.79 -5.58 0.64
CA ASP A 91 20.25 -5.58 0.84
C ASP A 91 20.64 -5.84 2.31
N PHE A 92 19.80 -5.43 3.26
CA PHE A 92 19.96 -5.72 4.70
C PHE A 92 19.60 -7.17 5.11
N LYS A 93 19.44 -8.09 4.15
CA LYS A 93 19.34 -9.57 4.33
C LYS A 93 18.15 -10.09 5.15
N SER A 94 17.02 -9.39 5.18
CA SER A 94 15.83 -9.89 5.88
C SER A 94 14.79 -10.49 4.93
N GLU A 95 15.08 -11.69 4.44
CA GLU A 95 14.32 -12.43 3.41
C GLU A 95 12.80 -12.54 3.58
N LYS A 96 12.30 -12.39 4.80
CA LYS A 96 10.88 -12.58 5.12
C LYS A 96 10.15 -11.29 5.48
N ARG A 97 10.84 -10.15 5.48
CA ARG A 97 10.29 -8.93 6.06
C ARG A 97 9.69 -7.96 5.06
N LEU A 98 10.01 -8.00 3.77
CA LEU A 98 9.55 -6.96 2.84
C LEU A 98 8.01 -6.89 2.76
N VAL A 99 7.34 -8.02 2.51
CA VAL A 99 5.86 -8.09 2.49
C VAL A 99 5.29 -7.75 3.87
N GLN A 100 5.91 -8.23 4.95
CA GLN A 100 5.45 -7.97 6.32
C GLN A 100 5.54 -6.48 6.68
N ILE A 101 6.65 -5.83 6.33
CA ILE A 101 6.89 -4.40 6.55
C ILE A 101 5.91 -3.59 5.72
N TYR A 102 5.73 -3.95 4.45
CA TYR A 102 4.76 -3.28 3.58
C TYR A 102 3.34 -3.37 4.13
N LEU A 103 2.85 -4.57 4.45
CA LEU A 103 1.50 -4.75 5.01
C LEU A 103 1.35 -4.10 6.39
N SER A 104 2.38 -4.18 7.25
CA SER A 104 2.37 -3.51 8.55
C SER A 104 2.34 -1.99 8.38
N GLY A 105 3.07 -1.44 7.41
CA GLY A 105 3.06 -0.03 7.07
C GLY A 105 1.68 0.45 6.61
N VAL A 106 1.00 -0.32 5.77
CA VAL A 106 -0.39 -0.06 5.36
C VAL A 106 -1.32 -0.10 6.57
N LEU A 107 -1.26 -1.14 7.41
CA LEU A 107 -2.11 -1.23 8.60
C LEU A 107 -1.87 -0.08 9.58
N LEU A 108 -0.62 0.20 9.93
CA LEU A 108 -0.25 1.25 10.87
C LEU A 108 -0.57 2.64 10.33
N GLY A 109 -0.37 2.88 9.03
CA GLY A 109 -0.74 4.14 8.37
C GLY A 109 -2.25 4.37 8.44
N GLY A 110 -3.06 3.34 8.19
CA GLY A 110 -4.52 3.45 8.25
C GLY A 110 -5.02 3.68 9.67
N LEU A 111 -4.49 2.96 10.65
CA LEU A 111 -4.80 3.18 12.06
C LEU A 111 -4.40 4.59 12.50
N PHE A 112 -3.21 5.06 12.12
CA PHE A 112 -2.75 6.41 12.43
C PHE A 112 -3.64 7.47 11.81
N PHE A 113 -4.11 7.27 10.57
CA PHE A 113 -5.05 8.18 9.91
C PHE A 113 -6.36 8.31 10.69
N ILE A 114 -6.97 7.20 11.09
CA ILE A 114 -8.26 7.21 11.83
C ILE A 114 -8.08 7.85 13.21
N LEU A 115 -7.00 7.51 13.92
CA LEU A 115 -6.67 8.12 15.21
C LEU A 115 -6.45 9.63 15.06
N SER A 116 -5.72 10.05 14.02
CA SER A 116 -5.49 11.47 13.75
C SER A 116 -6.79 12.20 13.45
N TYR A 117 -7.71 11.59 12.68
CA TYR A 117 -9.01 12.18 12.41
C TYR A 117 -9.87 12.35 13.68
N GLN A 118 -9.81 11.38 14.60
CA GLN A 118 -10.55 11.41 15.86
C GLN A 118 -10.02 12.44 16.85
N TYR A 119 -8.69 12.56 16.99
CA TYR A 119 -8.06 13.34 18.06
C TYR A 119 -7.47 14.68 17.60
N LEU A 120 -7.26 14.86 16.29
CA LEU A 120 -6.73 16.10 15.70
C LEU A 120 -7.69 16.64 14.61
N PRO A 121 -8.99 16.84 14.91
CA PRO A 121 -9.98 17.21 13.90
C PRO A 121 -9.66 18.54 13.22
N GLU A 122 -9.02 19.48 13.92
CA GLU A 122 -8.64 20.80 13.39
C GLU A 122 -7.74 20.72 12.14
N ILE A 123 -6.93 19.66 12.00
CA ILE A 123 -6.09 19.42 10.81
C ILE A 123 -6.93 19.13 9.57
N TYR A 124 -8.13 18.56 9.77
CA TYR A 124 -8.99 18.08 8.69
C TYR A 124 -10.14 19.05 8.38
N VAL A 125 -10.60 19.84 9.36
CA VAL A 125 -11.64 20.87 9.19
C VAL A 125 -11.20 21.97 8.20
N ILE A 126 -9.89 22.21 8.05
CA ILE A 126 -9.34 23.27 7.18
C ILE A 126 -9.22 22.81 5.71
N LYS A 127 -9.49 21.53 5.39
CA LYS A 127 -9.40 20.96 4.03
C LYS A 127 -10.76 20.58 3.41
N SER A 128 -11.84 21.24 3.84
CA SER A 128 -13.15 21.14 3.20
C SER A 128 -13.38 22.35 2.30
N PRO A 129 -13.41 22.21 0.96
CA PRO A 129 -14.33 23.02 0.17
C PRO A 129 -15.79 22.65 0.52
#